data_AF-A0A3D5YFC1-F1
#
_entry.id   AF-A0A3D5YFC1-F1
#
_cell.length_a   1.000
_cell.length_b   1.000
_cell.length_c   1.000
_cell.angle_alpha   90.00
_cell.angle_beta   90.00
_cell.angle_gamma   90.00
#
_symmetry.space_group_name_H-M   'P 1'
#
loop_
_entity.id
_entity.type
_entity.pdbx_description
1 polymer ?
#
loop_
_entity_poly.entity_id
_entity_poly.type
_entity_poly.pdbx_seq_one_letter_code
_entity_poly.pdbx_strand_id
1 'polypeptide(L)'
;MTTRKEIADKIFPNVTETIQDLEKKYPTRQNPICSRFAPSPTGFLHIGSVFASFVEQRFAKQYGGTFLLRIEDTDQKREIPGAVDLIID
;
A
#
# COMPACT_ATOMS: atom_id res chain seq x y z
N MET A 1 -16.52 19.20 30.69
CA MET A 1 -16.66 18.14 29.68
C MET A 1 -15.31 17.94 29.04
N THR A 2 -14.79 16.72 29.00
CA THR A 2 -13.52 16.41 28.34
C THR A 2 -13.65 16.69 26.85
N THR A 3 -12.69 17.42 26.27
CA THR A 3 -12.72 17.74 24.84
C THR A 3 -12.29 16.52 24.00
N ARG A 4 -12.68 16.49 22.73
CA ARG A 4 -12.24 15.43 21.79
C ARG A 4 -10.71 15.38 21.66
N LYS A 5 -10.05 16.53 21.77
CA LYS A 5 -8.59 16.65 21.73
C LYS A 5 -7.94 15.98 22.94
N GLU A 6 -8.42 16.27 24.14
CA GLU A 6 -7.92 15.66 25.38
C GLU A 6 -8.08 14.13 25.40
N ILE A 7 -9.14 13.61 24.76
CA ILE A 7 -9.34 12.16 24.60
C ILE A 7 -8.31 11.60 23.61
N ALA A 8 -8.13 12.25 22.45
CA ALA A 8 -7.18 11.83 21.43
C ALA A 8 -5.74 11.80 21.98
N ASP A 9 -5.32 12.83 22.71
CA ASP A 9 -3.97 12.94 23.28
C ASP A 9 -3.70 11.82 24.31
N LYS A 10 -4.73 11.34 25.01
CA LYS A 10 -4.61 10.21 25.95
C LYS A 10 -4.54 8.85 25.26
N ILE A 11 -5.30 8.67 24.17
CA ILE A 11 -5.33 7.39 23.43
C ILE A 11 -4.07 7.24 22.58
N PHE A 12 -3.56 8.35 22.02
CA PHE A 12 -2.45 8.37 21.08
C PHE A 12 -1.31 9.29 21.54
N PRO A 13 -0.69 9.02 22.70
CA PRO A 13 0.33 9.93 23.27
C PRO A 13 1.57 10.07 22.39
N ASN A 14 1.79 9.13 21.48
CA ASN A 14 2.94 9.12 20.58
C ASN A 14 2.66 9.79 19.22
N VAL A 15 1.42 10.21 18.96
CA VAL A 15 1.07 10.90 17.71
C VAL A 15 1.25 12.39 17.92
N THR A 16 2.46 12.86 17.64
CA THR A 16 2.84 14.28 17.83
C THR A 16 2.80 15.09 16.54
N GLU A 17 2.77 14.44 15.38
CA GLU A 17 2.72 15.10 14.07
C GLU A 17 1.34 15.71 13.84
N THR A 18 1.32 16.98 13.42
CA THR A 18 0.08 17.66 13.00
C THR A 18 -0.30 17.30 11.57
N ILE A 19 -1.52 17.66 11.15
CA ILE A 19 -1.95 17.50 9.75
C ILE A 19 -1.01 18.27 8.82
N GLN A 20 -0.60 19.48 9.21
CA GLN A 20 0.32 20.30 8.43
C GLN A 20 1.70 19.66 8.29
N ASP A 21 2.19 18.99 9.34
CA ASP A 21 3.46 18.25 9.28
C ASP A 21 3.35 17.09 8.29
N LEU A 22 2.23 16.36 8.29
CA LEU A 22 1.98 15.25 7.37
C LEU A 22 1.85 15.74 5.92
N GLU A 23 1.15 16.84 5.67
CA GLU A 23 1.03 17.45 4.34
C GLU A 23 2.39 17.92 3.79
N LYS A 24 3.24 18.46 4.67
CA LYS A 24 4.61 18.85 4.29
C LYS A 24 5.50 17.64 4.01
N LYS A 25 5.36 16.57 4.80
CA LYS A 25 6.11 15.32 4.67
C LYS A 25 5.69 14.52 3.43
N TYR A 26 4.41 14.57 3.08
CA TYR A 26 3.81 13.85 1.95
C TYR A 26 3.07 14.82 1.02
N PRO A 27 3.82 15.63 0.23
CA PRO A 27 3.21 16.58 -0.68
C PRO A 27 2.42 15.86 -1.79
N THR A 28 1.49 16.58 -2.42
CA THR A 28 0.74 16.09 -3.57
C THR A 28 1.68 15.55 -4.64
N ARG A 29 1.41 14.33 -5.11
CA ARG A 29 2.21 13.71 -6.17
C ARG A 29 2.12 14.53 -7.46
N GLN A 30 3.27 14.77 -8.10
CA GLN A 30 3.31 15.39 -9.42
C GLN A 30 2.57 14.56 -10.49
N ASN A 31 2.58 13.23 -10.33
CA ASN A 31 1.84 12.32 -11.17
C ASN A 31 0.71 11.65 -10.35
N PRO A 32 -0.57 11.98 -10.61
CA PRO A 32 -1.67 11.51 -9.79
C PRO A 32 -1.99 10.02 -10.01
N ILE A 33 -1.57 9.45 -11.15
CA ILE A 33 -1.88 8.05 -11.48
C ILE A 33 -0.89 7.12 -10.80
N CYS A 34 -1.37 6.39 -9.79
CA CYS A 34 -0.63 5.34 -9.11
C CYS A 34 -1.52 4.10 -8.97
N SER A 35 -1.21 3.05 -9.72
CA SER A 35 -1.86 1.74 -9.59
C SER A 35 -0.98 0.78 -8.79
N ARG A 36 -1.55 -0.35 -8.39
CA ARG A 36 -0.77 -1.42 -7.76
C ARG A 36 -1.33 -2.80 -8.07
N PHE A 37 -0.45 -3.79 -8.04
CA PHE A 37 -0.81 -5.19 -7.84
C PHE A 37 -0.34 -5.59 -6.43
N ALA A 38 -1.26 -6.14 -5.62
CA ALA A 38 -0.98 -6.45 -4.22
C ALA A 38 -1.31 -7.90 -3.85
N PRO A 39 -0.51 -8.87 -4.30
CA PRO A 39 -0.71 -10.28 -3.96
C PRO A 39 -0.28 -10.57 -2.52
N SER A 40 -1.02 -11.45 -1.84
CA SER A 40 -0.58 -12.04 -0.58
C SER A 40 0.45 -13.15 -0.86
N PRO A 41 1.51 -13.31 -0.05
CA PRO A 41 2.56 -14.31 -0.24
C PRO A 41 2.11 -15.72 0.21
N THR A 42 0.96 -16.18 -0.28
CA THR A 42 0.31 -17.42 0.17
C THR A 42 0.44 -18.56 -0.84
N GLY A 43 1.41 -18.47 -1.77
CA GLY A 43 1.66 -19.45 -2.82
C GLY A 43 1.78 -18.83 -4.21
N PHE A 44 1.62 -19.67 -5.23
CA PHE A 44 1.78 -19.27 -6.63
C PHE A 44 0.65 -18.34 -7.11
N LEU A 45 1.02 -17.41 -7.98
CA LEU A 45 0.07 -16.64 -8.76
C LEU A 45 -0.58 -17.53 -9.82
N HIS A 46 -1.88 -17.37 -10.01
CA HIS A 46 -2.61 -17.99 -11.12
C HIS A 46 -2.87 -16.98 -12.24
N ILE A 47 -3.39 -17.45 -13.38
CA ILE A 47 -3.61 -16.61 -14.57
C ILE A 47 -4.47 -15.36 -14.30
N GLY A 48 -5.48 -15.48 -13.43
CA GLY A 48 -6.29 -14.33 -13.00
C GLY A 48 -5.46 -13.23 -12.31
N SER A 49 -4.48 -13.59 -11.49
CA SER A 49 -3.57 -12.65 -10.82
C SER A 49 -2.66 -11.96 -11.83
N VAL A 50 -2.14 -12.72 -12.80
CA VAL A 50 -1.35 -12.16 -13.91
C VAL A 50 -2.17 -11.15 -14.70
N PHE A 51 -3.42 -11.49 -15.07
CA PHE A 51 -4.33 -10.59 -15.77
C PHE A 51 -4.57 -9.30 -14.98
N ALA A 52 -4.91 -9.41 -13.69
CA ALA A 52 -5.14 -8.24 -12.84
C ALA A 52 -3.89 -7.35 -12.75
N SER A 53 -2.71 -7.94 -12.53
CA SER A 53 -1.44 -7.21 -12.49
C SER A 53 -1.14 -6.48 -13.81
N PHE A 54 -1.44 -7.13 -14.93
CA PHE A 54 -1.20 -6.59 -16.25
C PHE A 54 -2.13 -5.42 -16.57
N VAL A 55 -3.42 -5.52 -16.20
CA VAL A 55 -4.38 -4.42 -16.36
C VAL A 55 -3.90 -3.18 -15.59
N GLU A 56 -3.54 -3.33 -14.32
CA GLU A 56 -3.07 -2.23 -13.46
C GLU A 56 -1.75 -1.64 -13.97
N GLN A 57 -0.82 -2.49 -14.42
CA GLN A 57 0.44 -2.05 -15.03
C GLN A 57 0.19 -1.25 -16.32
N ARG A 58 -0.69 -1.75 -17.20
CA ARG A 58 -1.00 -1.10 -18.48
C ARG A 58 -1.71 0.22 -18.28
N PHE A 59 -2.65 0.29 -17.34
CA PHE A 59 -3.31 1.53 -16.96
C PHE A 59 -2.28 2.58 -16.54
N ALA A 60 -1.42 2.30 -15.55
CA ALA A 60 -0.39 3.25 -15.15
C ALA A 60 0.51 3.64 -16.32
N LYS A 61 1.01 2.67 -17.09
CA LYS A 61 1.91 2.95 -18.23
C LYS A 61 1.26 3.84 -19.30
N GLN A 62 0.00 3.62 -19.64
CA GLN A 62 -0.72 4.39 -20.66
C GLN A 62 -0.88 5.87 -20.30
N TYR A 63 -1.04 6.17 -19.00
CA TYR A 63 -1.15 7.54 -18.50
C TYR A 63 0.18 8.10 -17.98
N GLY A 64 1.30 7.44 -18.27
CA GLY A 64 2.63 7.81 -17.77
C GLY A 64 2.76 7.75 -16.25
N GLY A 65 1.83 7.07 -15.56
CA GLY A 65 1.74 6.88 -14.11
C GLY A 65 2.74 5.89 -13.52
N THR A 66 2.58 5.61 -12.22
CA THR A 66 3.40 4.64 -11.48
C THR A 66 2.62 3.35 -11.23
N PHE A 67 3.24 2.20 -11.48
CA PHE A 67 2.73 0.89 -11.08
C PHE A 67 3.57 0.34 -9.93
N LEU A 68 2.92 -0.09 -8.85
CA LEU A 68 3.59 -0.66 -7.67
C LEU A 68 3.28 -2.15 -7.53
N LEU A 69 4.32 -2.95 -7.29
CA LEU A 69 4.16 -4.27 -6.68
C LEU A 69 4.19 -4.09 -5.16
N ARG A 70 3.15 -4.54 -4.46
CA ARG A 70 3.07 -4.46 -3.00
C ARG A 70 2.68 -5.80 -2.41
N ILE A 71 3.65 -6.53 -1.87
CA ILE A 71 3.36 -7.77 -1.13
C ILE A 71 2.38 -7.46 0.02
N GLU A 72 1.30 -8.20 0.08
CA GLU A 72 0.29 -8.10 1.13
C GLU A 72 0.59 -9.14 2.20
N ASP A 73 1.54 -8.82 3.09
CA ASP A 73 2.11 -9.68 4.11
C ASP A 73 1.48 -9.45 5.51
N THR A 74 0.32 -8.80 5.59
CA THR A 74 -0.30 -8.47 6.88
C THR A 74 -0.82 -9.72 7.61
N ASP A 75 -1.07 -10.79 6.88
CA ASP A 75 -1.49 -12.09 7.42
C ASP A 75 -0.35 -13.11 7.43
N GLN A 76 0.52 -12.98 8.43
CA GLN A 76 1.68 -13.87 8.63
C GLN A 76 1.32 -15.34 8.81
N LYS A 77 0.06 -15.67 9.17
CA LYS A 77 -0.34 -17.07 9.38
C LYS A 77 -0.49 -17.85 8.08
N ARG A 78 -0.74 -17.16 6.97
CA ARG A 78 -0.93 -17.75 5.64
C ARG A 78 0.30 -17.61 4.75
N GLU A 79 1.32 -16.92 5.22
CA GLU A 79 2.56 -16.73 4.48
C GLU A 79 3.25 -18.08 4.24
N ILE A 80 3.65 -18.32 2.99
CA ILE A 80 4.42 -19.50 2.60
C ILE A 80 5.87 -19.06 2.38
N PRO A 81 6.85 -19.70 3.04
CA PRO A 81 8.26 -19.40 2.82
C PRO A 81 8.65 -19.48 1.34
N GLY A 82 9.31 -18.45 0.83
CA GLY A 82 9.71 -18.34 -0.58
C GLY A 82 8.61 -17.90 -1.56
N ALA A 83 7.37 -17.71 -1.10
CA ALA A 83 6.29 -17.23 -1.98
C ALA A 83 6.50 -15.80 -2.48
N VAL A 84 7.22 -14.96 -1.71
CA VAL A 84 7.59 -13.61 -2.15
C VAL A 84 8.51 -13.68 -3.36
N ASP A 85 9.53 -14.54 -3.33
CA ASP A 85 10.47 -14.70 -4.44
C ASP A 85 9.74 -15.19 -5.70
N LEU A 86 8.83 -16.16 -5.54
CA LEU A 86 7.96 -16.66 -6.63
C LEU A 86 7.03 -15.60 -7.24
N ILE A 87 6.73 -14.52 -6.52
CA ILE A 87 5.90 -13.41 -7.01
C ILE A 87 6.76 -12.39 -7.77
N ILE A 88 8.04 -12.26 -7.41
CA ILE A 88 8.96 -11.24 -7.94
C ILE A 88 9.70 -11.76 -9.20
N ASP A 89 10.08 -13.03 -9.21
CA ASP A 89 10.79 -13.70 -10.31
C ASP A 89 9.91 -13.95 -11.54
#